data_AF-A0A7S2DT86-F1
#
_entry.id   AF-A0A7S2DT86-F1
#
_cell.length_a   1.000
_cell.length_b   1.000
_cell.length_c   1.000
_cell.angle_alpha   90.00
_cell.angle_beta   90.00
_cell.angle_gamma   90.00
#
_symmetry.space_group_name_H-M   'P 1'
#
loop_
_entity.id
_entity.type
_entity.pdbx_description
1 polymer ?
#
loop_
_entity_poly.entity_id
_entity_poly.type
_entity_poly.pdbx_seq_one_letter_code
_entity_poly.pdbx_strand_id
1 'polypeptide(L)'
;GPLEGSDTFATVPKSAAHEHEHEHAIEWHASRRRRLLLAHPELADLAGDNCITPVIGLFAAVLHAWLCVQVSTLGLAAAVLLAYTVGAWCKMLQFAVSHEICHGVAGPIFRVNVIKQAALSLLTLPSVGGEMHHYYSAQHLGHHASLGTLPKRMNLEQPAHDNELQPAGITAAGDDM
;
A
#
# COMPACT_ATOMS: atom_id res chain seq x y z
N GLY A 1 27.99 -42.01 -15.11
CA GLY A 1 27.49 -41.70 -13.76
C GLY A 1 27.14 -40.23 -13.74
N PRO A 2 25.90 -39.84 -13.44
CA PRO A 2 25.48 -38.43 -13.43
C PRO A 2 25.93 -37.73 -12.15
N LEU A 3 26.32 -36.46 -12.27
CA LEU A 3 26.67 -35.57 -11.18
C LEU A 3 25.37 -34.94 -10.62
N GLU A 4 24.98 -35.32 -9.40
CA GLU A 4 23.95 -34.64 -8.62
C GLU A 4 24.49 -33.31 -8.08
N GLY A 5 24.10 -32.20 -8.72
CA GLY A 5 24.27 -30.85 -8.19
C GLY A 5 23.12 -30.53 -7.25
N SER A 6 23.40 -30.48 -5.95
CA SER A 6 22.44 -30.08 -4.91
C SER A 6 22.45 -28.56 -4.77
N ASP A 7 21.56 -27.89 -5.49
CA ASP A 7 21.23 -26.47 -5.24
C ASP A 7 20.39 -26.34 -3.96
N THR A 8 21.05 -26.54 -2.81
CA THR A 8 20.48 -26.17 -1.51
C THR A 8 20.75 -24.68 -1.28
N PHE A 9 19.84 -23.84 -1.77
CA PHE A 9 19.75 -22.44 -1.32
C PHE A 9 19.38 -22.46 0.18
N ALA A 10 20.39 -22.35 1.04
CA ALA A 10 20.22 -22.25 2.48
C ALA A 10 19.27 -21.09 2.81
N THR A 11 18.13 -21.39 3.41
CA THR A 11 17.32 -20.37 4.08
C THR A 11 18.10 -19.91 5.29
N VAL A 12 18.65 -18.69 5.23
CA VAL A 12 19.28 -18.04 6.38
C VAL A 12 18.27 -18.04 7.53
N PRO A 13 18.57 -18.67 8.68
CA PRO A 13 17.66 -18.65 9.81
C PRO A 13 17.48 -17.20 10.27
N LYS A 14 16.22 -16.75 10.36
CA LYS A 14 15.88 -15.49 11.03
C LYS A 14 16.48 -15.53 12.43
N SER A 15 17.45 -14.68 12.72
CA SER A 15 17.94 -14.54 14.08
C SER A 15 16.88 -13.80 14.90
N ALA A 16 16.65 -14.24 16.14
CA ALA A 16 15.71 -13.59 17.07
C ALA A 16 16.00 -12.09 17.29
N ALA A 17 17.23 -11.65 17.00
CA ALA A 17 17.63 -10.25 17.06
C ALA A 17 16.88 -9.36 16.04
N HIS A 18 16.65 -9.84 14.82
CA HIS A 18 15.95 -9.08 13.78
C HIS A 18 14.44 -8.99 14.01
N GLU A 19 13.83 -9.99 14.62
CA GLU A 19 12.40 -9.93 14.99
C GLU A 19 12.18 -8.94 16.15
N HIS A 20 13.08 -8.93 17.14
CA HIS A 20 13.03 -8.00 18.25
C HIS A 20 13.21 -6.53 17.82
N GLU A 21 14.10 -6.23 16.86
CA GLU A 21 14.26 -4.87 16.32
C GLU A 21 13.04 -4.39 15.51
N HIS A 22 12.37 -5.30 14.81
CA HIS A 22 11.20 -4.97 14.00
C HIS A 22 9.98 -4.61 14.84
N GLU A 23 9.65 -5.47 15.81
CA GLU A 23 8.54 -5.23 16.74
C GLU A 23 8.76 -3.93 17.51
N HIS A 24 10.02 -3.67 17.88
CA HIS A 24 10.43 -2.42 18.51
C HIS A 24 10.13 -1.18 17.65
N ALA A 25 10.34 -1.23 16.33
CA ALA A 25 10.10 -0.08 15.45
C ALA A 25 8.60 0.25 15.29
N ILE A 26 7.74 -0.76 15.05
CA ILE A 26 6.29 -0.57 14.95
C ILE A 26 5.74 -0.01 16.27
N GLU A 27 6.11 -0.66 17.39
CA GLU A 27 5.65 -0.25 18.72
C GLU A 27 6.15 1.15 19.08
N TRP A 28 7.40 1.48 18.72
CA TRP A 28 7.95 2.82 18.90
C TRP A 28 7.16 3.89 18.14
N HIS A 29 6.82 3.66 16.86
CA HIS A 29 6.03 4.60 16.06
C HIS A 29 4.62 4.79 16.62
N ALA A 30 3.95 3.70 17.04
CA ALA A 30 2.63 3.75 17.66
C ALA A 30 2.64 4.50 19.00
N SER A 31 3.60 4.17 19.87
CA SER A 31 3.81 4.82 21.16
C SER A 31 4.13 6.32 20.99
N ARG A 32 4.98 6.66 20.02
CA ARG A 32 5.29 8.06 19.68
C ARG A 32 4.04 8.81 19.24
N ARG A 33 3.24 8.27 18.33
CA ARG A 33 1.99 8.89 17.89
C ARG A 33 1.04 9.14 19.06
N ARG A 34 0.87 8.14 19.94
CA ARG A 34 0.01 8.28 21.14
C ARG A 34 0.50 9.38 22.08
N ARG A 35 1.80 9.43 22.35
CA ARG A 35 2.39 10.48 23.20
C ARG A 35 2.21 11.87 22.60
N LEU A 36 2.39 12.02 21.29
CA LEU A 36 2.16 13.29 20.60
C LEU A 36 0.70 13.74 20.69
N LEU A 37 -0.27 12.85 20.46
CA LEU A 37 -1.69 13.20 20.55
C LEU A 37 -2.13 13.55 21.98
N LEU A 38 -1.52 12.93 23.01
CA LEU A 38 -1.79 13.27 24.40
C LEU A 38 -1.19 14.63 24.80
N ALA A 39 0.01 14.94 24.29
CA ALA A 39 0.69 16.20 24.58
C ALA A 39 0.11 17.38 23.77
N HIS A 40 -0.38 17.10 22.56
CA HIS A 40 -0.86 18.08 21.58
C HIS A 40 -2.19 17.61 20.97
N PRO A 41 -3.31 17.74 21.69
CA PRO A 41 -4.62 17.32 21.20
C PRO A 41 -5.05 18.04 19.91
N GLU A 42 -4.53 19.25 19.65
CA GLU A 42 -4.74 19.99 18.40
C GLU A 42 -4.26 19.23 17.15
N LEU A 43 -3.35 18.27 17.30
CA LEU A 43 -2.93 17.41 16.19
C LEU A 43 -4.03 16.46 15.73
N ALA A 44 -5.05 16.20 16.55
CA ALA A 44 -6.21 15.42 16.15
C ALA A 44 -7.03 16.15 15.08
N ASP A 45 -7.05 17.49 15.10
CA ASP A 45 -7.78 18.31 14.12
C ASP A 45 -7.12 18.29 12.73
N LEU A 46 -5.82 17.98 12.68
CA LEU A 46 -5.09 17.76 11.43
C LEU A 46 -5.38 16.39 10.80
N ALA A 47 -5.95 15.46 11.57
CA ALA A 47 -6.32 14.15 11.08
C ALA A 47 -7.75 14.19 10.53
N GLY A 48 -7.91 13.92 9.24
CA GLY A 48 -9.24 13.91 8.64
C GLY A 48 -9.20 13.86 7.12
N ASP A 49 -10.38 14.02 6.54
CA ASP A 49 -10.56 14.04 5.10
C ASP A 49 -10.14 15.40 4.52
N ASN A 50 -9.33 15.37 3.46
CA ASN A 50 -9.01 16.54 2.66
C ASN A 50 -9.67 16.45 1.27
N CYS A 51 -10.81 17.12 1.12
CA CYS A 51 -11.57 17.12 -0.13
C CYS A 51 -10.91 17.93 -1.26
N ILE A 52 -9.82 18.68 -0.98
CA ILE A 52 -9.05 19.39 -2.01
C ILE A 52 -8.08 18.44 -2.73
N THR A 53 -7.62 17.39 -2.04
CA THR A 53 -6.66 16.40 -2.57
C THR A 53 -7.07 15.86 -3.95
N PRO A 54 -8.32 15.41 -4.19
CA PRO A 54 -8.74 14.92 -5.51
C PRO A 54 -8.70 15.99 -6.60
N VAL A 55 -8.97 17.25 -6.26
CA VAL A 55 -8.91 18.37 -7.21
C VAL A 55 -7.48 18.60 -7.67
N ILE A 56 -6.52 18.55 -6.73
CA ILE A 56 -5.08 18.61 -7.04
C ILE A 56 -4.69 17.43 -7.94
N GLY A 57 -5.17 16.23 -7.64
CA GLY A 57 -4.92 15.04 -8.45
C GLY A 57 -5.45 15.17 -9.87
N LEU A 58 -6.69 15.63 -10.04
CA LEU A 58 -7.29 15.85 -11.35
C LEU A 58 -6.53 16.91 -12.14
N PHE A 59 -6.17 18.03 -11.51
CA PHE A 59 -5.33 19.05 -12.13
C PHE A 59 -4.00 18.47 -12.61
N ALA A 60 -3.30 17.73 -11.75
CA ALA A 60 -2.02 17.10 -12.10
C ALA A 60 -2.17 16.07 -13.23
N ALA A 61 -3.27 15.31 -13.27
CA ALA A 61 -3.55 14.34 -14.33
C ALA A 61 -3.80 15.03 -15.68
N VAL A 62 -4.64 16.07 -15.70
CA VAL A 62 -4.93 16.84 -16.92
C VAL A 62 -3.69 17.55 -17.43
N LEU A 63 -2.93 18.22 -16.54
CA LEU A 63 -1.68 18.88 -16.91
C LEU A 63 -0.67 17.87 -17.47
N HIS A 64 -0.50 16.72 -16.82
CA HIS A 64 0.42 15.69 -17.29
C HIS A 64 0.03 15.14 -18.66
N ALA A 65 -1.27 14.84 -18.86
CA ALA A 65 -1.78 14.38 -20.15
C ALA A 65 -1.54 15.42 -21.27
N TRP A 66 -1.77 16.70 -20.96
CA TRP A 66 -1.48 17.79 -21.89
C TRP A 66 0.02 17.86 -22.24
N LEU A 67 0.91 17.75 -21.25
CA LEU A 67 2.36 17.73 -21.47
C LEU A 67 2.79 16.54 -22.34
N CYS A 68 2.19 15.36 -22.16
CA CYS A 68 2.42 14.20 -23.02
C CYS A 68 1.99 14.44 -24.47
N VAL A 69 1.00 15.29 -24.73
CA VAL A 69 0.67 15.71 -26.11
C VAL A 69 1.72 16.69 -26.62
N GLN A 70 2.10 17.70 -25.83
CA GLN A 70 3.08 18.70 -26.26
C GLN A 70 4.45 18.10 -26.56
N VAL A 71 4.89 17.11 -25.77
CA VAL A 71 6.20 16.48 -25.93
C VAL A 71 6.38 15.82 -27.31
N SER A 72 5.28 15.43 -27.97
CA SER A 72 5.30 14.84 -29.32
C SER A 72 5.84 15.79 -30.40
N THR A 73 5.85 17.10 -30.13
CA THR A 73 6.34 18.15 -31.05
C THR A 73 7.75 18.64 -30.71
N LEU A 74 8.32 18.19 -29.58
CA LEU A 74 9.61 18.67 -29.07
C LEU A 74 10.76 17.76 -29.50
N GLY A 75 11.94 18.37 -29.67
CA GLY A 75 13.18 17.61 -29.81
C GLY A 75 13.53 16.86 -28.53
N LEU A 76 14.29 15.76 -28.64
CA LEU A 76 14.58 14.84 -27.53
C LEU A 76 15.12 15.54 -26.26
N ALA A 77 16.04 16.51 -26.40
CA ALA A 77 16.61 17.22 -25.26
C ALA A 77 15.54 18.04 -24.48
N ALA A 78 14.66 18.73 -25.21
CA ALA A 78 13.57 19.49 -24.60
C ALA A 78 12.52 18.55 -23.99
N ALA A 79 12.24 17.42 -24.64
CA ALA A 79 11.36 16.39 -24.13
C ALA A 79 11.86 15.82 -22.78
N VAL A 80 13.15 15.48 -22.69
CA VAL A 80 13.78 14.99 -21.47
C VAL A 80 13.75 16.05 -20.37
N LEU A 81 14.07 17.31 -20.68
CA LEU A 81 14.03 18.39 -19.69
C LEU A 81 12.61 18.62 -19.14
N LEU A 82 11.59 18.60 -20.02
CA LEU A 82 10.19 18.74 -19.63
C LEU A 82 9.72 17.57 -18.76
N ALA A 83 10.10 16.34 -19.13
CA ALA A 83 9.79 15.14 -18.37
C ALA A 83 10.46 15.15 -16.99
N TYR A 84 11.73 15.54 -16.90
CA TYR A 84 12.50 15.58 -15.66
C TYR A 84 11.99 16.64 -14.68
N THR A 85 11.43 17.73 -15.19
CA THR A 85 10.93 18.85 -14.38
C THR A 85 9.44 18.72 -14.12
N VAL A 86 8.61 19.27 -15.01
CA VAL A 86 7.17 19.40 -14.82
C VAL A 86 6.48 18.04 -14.90
N GLY A 87 6.95 17.13 -15.76
CA GLY A 87 6.43 15.76 -15.85
C GLY A 87 6.60 14.99 -14.55
N ALA A 88 7.82 14.94 -14.02
CA ALA A 88 8.14 14.30 -12.75
C ALA A 88 7.35 14.92 -11.59
N TRP A 89 7.24 16.25 -11.56
CA TRP A 89 6.44 16.95 -10.55
C TRP A 89 4.95 16.56 -10.61
N CYS A 90 4.34 16.57 -11.79
CA CYS A 90 2.96 16.12 -11.96
C CYS A 90 2.79 14.67 -11.52
N LYS A 91 3.75 13.81 -11.83
CA LYS A 91 3.68 12.40 -11.44
C LYS A 91 3.79 12.20 -9.94
N MET A 92 4.66 12.94 -9.28
CA MET A 92 4.77 12.92 -7.81
C MET A 92 3.48 13.38 -7.13
N LEU A 93 2.82 14.41 -7.66
CA LEU A 93 1.51 14.83 -7.16
C LEU A 93 0.45 13.74 -7.32
N GLN A 94 0.39 13.08 -8.47
CA GLN A 94 -0.54 11.98 -8.71
C GLN A 94 -0.29 10.80 -7.76
N PHE A 95 0.98 10.48 -7.43
CA PHE A 95 1.33 9.46 -6.44
C PHE A 95 0.92 9.85 -5.02
N ALA A 96 1.15 11.09 -4.61
CA ALA A 96 0.71 11.58 -3.30
C ALA A 96 -0.82 11.51 -3.15
N VAL A 97 -1.56 11.92 -4.18
CA VAL A 97 -3.03 11.84 -4.19
C VAL A 97 -3.51 10.39 -4.18
N SER A 98 -2.86 9.50 -4.96
CA SER A 98 -3.20 8.07 -4.97
C SER A 98 -3.01 7.45 -3.58
N HIS A 99 -1.91 7.79 -2.90
CA HIS A 99 -1.65 7.39 -1.52
C HIS A 99 -2.78 7.83 -0.57
N GLU A 100 -3.19 9.11 -0.63
CA GLU A 100 -4.31 9.61 0.20
C GLU A 100 -5.65 8.94 -0.11
N ILE A 101 -5.94 8.65 -1.39
CA ILE A 101 -7.13 7.89 -1.79
C ILE A 101 -7.08 6.46 -1.20
N CYS A 102 -5.92 5.81 -1.23
CA CYS A 102 -5.74 4.47 -0.66
C CYS A 102 -5.95 4.42 0.84
N HIS A 103 -5.50 5.45 1.55
CA HIS A 103 -5.73 5.63 2.99
C HIS A 103 -7.15 6.10 3.32
N GLY A 104 -7.97 6.44 2.33
CA GLY A 104 -9.36 6.85 2.53
C GLY A 104 -9.51 8.23 3.16
N VAL A 105 -8.48 9.08 3.03
CA VAL A 105 -8.43 10.46 3.55
C VAL A 105 -8.62 11.52 2.47
N ALA A 106 -8.72 11.14 1.19
CA ALA A 106 -9.00 12.05 0.08
C ALA A 106 -10.50 12.47 -0.01
N GLY A 107 -11.30 12.18 1.01
CA GLY A 107 -12.73 12.46 1.05
C GLY A 107 -13.61 11.20 1.02
N PRO A 108 -14.84 11.29 1.57
CA PRO A 108 -15.71 10.12 1.80
C PRO A 108 -16.16 9.44 0.50
N ILE A 109 -16.28 10.18 -0.60
CA ILE A 109 -16.70 9.64 -1.90
C ILE A 109 -15.70 8.59 -2.45
N PHE A 110 -14.41 8.72 -2.12
CA PHE A 110 -13.36 7.79 -2.55
C PHE A 110 -13.29 6.52 -1.70
N ARG A 111 -14.14 6.38 -0.69
CA ARG A 111 -14.32 5.11 0.03
C ARG A 111 -15.25 4.15 -0.72
N VAL A 112 -16.00 4.64 -1.71
CA VAL A 112 -16.80 3.82 -2.61
C VAL A 112 -15.87 3.12 -3.60
N ASN A 113 -15.84 1.78 -3.59
CA ASN A 113 -14.82 1.01 -4.33
C ASN A 113 -14.77 1.35 -5.83
N VAL A 114 -15.90 1.45 -6.52
CA VAL A 114 -15.89 1.78 -7.97
C VAL A 114 -15.26 3.14 -8.26
N ILE A 115 -15.54 4.15 -7.42
CA ILE A 115 -14.99 5.50 -7.55
C ILE A 115 -13.50 5.49 -7.22
N LYS A 116 -13.11 4.77 -6.15
CA LYS A 116 -11.71 4.55 -5.77
C LYS A 116 -10.92 3.96 -6.93
N GLN A 117 -11.38 2.85 -7.50
CA GLN A 117 -10.67 2.17 -8.58
C GLN A 117 -10.55 3.05 -9.82
N ALA A 118 -11.63 3.75 -10.21
CA ALA A 118 -11.59 4.66 -11.35
C ALA A 118 -10.59 5.80 -11.15
N ALA A 119 -10.58 6.42 -9.96
CA ALA A 119 -9.65 7.49 -9.63
C ALA A 119 -8.19 7.01 -9.62
N LEU A 120 -7.91 5.86 -9.01
CA LEU A 120 -6.57 5.26 -9.00
C LEU A 120 -6.11 4.89 -10.41
N SER A 121 -6.99 4.34 -11.25
CA SER A 121 -6.66 4.09 -12.67
C SER A 121 -6.28 5.38 -13.40
N LEU A 122 -7.04 6.46 -13.22
CA LEU A 122 -6.73 7.75 -13.86
C LEU A 122 -5.37 8.31 -13.40
N LEU A 123 -5.13 8.34 -12.09
CA LEU A 123 -3.93 8.96 -11.50
C LEU A 123 -2.66 8.13 -11.68
N THR A 124 -2.78 6.83 -11.96
CA THR A 124 -1.62 5.97 -12.18
C THR A 124 -1.12 5.99 -13.62
N LEU A 125 -1.91 6.49 -14.58
CA LEU A 125 -1.45 6.73 -15.93
C LEU A 125 -0.27 7.74 -15.98
N PRO A 126 0.66 7.62 -16.94
CA PRO A 126 0.76 6.58 -17.97
C PRO A 126 1.59 5.36 -17.52
N SER A 127 1.36 4.79 -16.33
CA SER A 127 2.04 3.56 -15.90
C SER A 127 1.76 2.43 -16.89
N VAL A 128 2.81 1.96 -17.56
CA VAL A 128 2.75 0.78 -18.43
C VAL A 128 2.46 -0.45 -17.56
N GLY A 129 1.57 -1.33 -18.03
CA GLY A 129 1.26 -2.60 -17.36
C GLY A 129 0.36 -2.50 -16.12
N GLY A 130 -0.09 -1.31 -15.71
CA GLY A 130 -1.02 -1.16 -14.58
C GLY A 130 -0.43 -1.46 -13.20
N GLU A 131 0.89 -1.72 -13.10
CA GLU A 131 1.58 -2.06 -11.85
C GLU A 131 1.32 -1.04 -10.74
N MET A 132 1.37 0.25 -11.06
CA MET A 132 1.09 1.31 -10.07
C MET A 132 -0.37 1.28 -9.58
N HIS A 133 -1.33 0.96 -10.46
CA HIS A 133 -2.72 0.80 -10.06
C HIS A 133 -2.86 -0.37 -9.08
N HIS A 134 -2.31 -1.53 -9.42
CA HIS A 134 -2.34 -2.72 -8.57
C HIS A 134 -1.66 -2.49 -7.21
N TYR A 135 -0.52 -1.80 -7.22
CA TYR A 135 0.18 -1.42 -6.01
C TYR A 135 -0.74 -0.62 -5.09
N TYR A 136 -1.31 0.49 -5.58
CA TYR A 136 -2.17 1.34 -4.75
C TYR A 136 -3.50 0.66 -4.37
N SER A 137 -4.15 -0.06 -5.29
CA SER A 137 -5.47 -0.64 -5.02
C SER A 137 -5.43 -1.83 -4.06
N ALA A 138 -4.38 -2.63 -4.09
CA ALA A 138 -4.32 -3.91 -3.37
C ALA A 138 -3.12 -4.08 -2.42
N GLN A 139 -1.94 -3.56 -2.78
CA GLN A 139 -0.70 -3.90 -2.06
C GLN A 139 -0.27 -2.83 -1.06
N HIS A 140 -0.59 -1.56 -1.30
CA HIS A 140 -0.02 -0.43 -0.59
C HIS A 140 -0.32 -0.43 0.91
N LEU A 141 -1.58 -0.70 1.29
CA LEU A 141 -1.94 -0.82 2.71
C LEU A 141 -1.28 -2.04 3.37
N GLY A 142 -1.17 -3.15 2.63
CA GLY A 142 -0.45 -4.34 3.09
C GLY A 142 1.03 -4.05 3.32
N HIS A 143 1.67 -3.32 2.41
CA HIS A 143 3.05 -2.87 2.53
C HIS A 143 3.24 -2.02 3.79
N HIS A 144 2.36 -1.06 4.05
CA HIS A 144 2.41 -0.24 5.27
C HIS A 144 2.12 -1.05 6.54
N ALA A 145 1.21 -2.02 6.49
CA ALA A 145 0.95 -2.93 7.60
C ALA A 145 2.14 -3.85 7.89
N SER A 146 2.95 -4.15 6.88
CA SER A 146 4.16 -4.98 6.99
C SER A 146 5.46 -4.17 7.00
N LEU A 147 5.43 -2.85 7.18
CA LEU A 147 6.66 -2.05 7.18
C LEU A 147 7.53 -2.47 8.36
N GLY A 148 8.59 -3.22 8.01
CA GLY A 148 9.59 -3.84 8.88
C GLY A 148 9.46 -5.37 9.01
N THR A 149 8.37 -5.97 8.55
CA THR A 149 8.22 -7.44 8.55
C THR A 149 8.95 -7.94 7.31
N LEU A 150 9.95 -8.83 7.47
CA LEU A 150 10.58 -9.47 6.32
C LEU A 150 9.49 -10.07 5.42
N PRO A 151 9.58 -9.94 4.08
CA PRO A 151 8.55 -10.45 3.18
C PRO A 151 8.39 -11.95 3.48
N LYS A 152 7.21 -12.32 3.99
CA LYS A 152 6.82 -13.72 4.00
C LYS A 152 6.83 -14.12 2.52
N ARG A 153 7.70 -15.05 2.13
CA ARG A 153 7.65 -15.62 0.77
C ARG A 153 6.19 -15.87 0.46
N MET A 154 5.71 -15.24 -0.62
CA MET A 154 4.36 -15.45 -1.11
C MET A 154 4.35 -16.90 -1.60
N ASN A 155 4.10 -17.83 -0.69
CA ASN A 155 3.94 -19.23 -1.03
C ASN A 155 2.69 -19.28 -1.90
N LEU A 156 2.90 -19.44 -3.22
CA LEU A 156 1.87 -19.73 -4.21
C LEU A 156 1.31 -21.16 -4.05
N GLU A 157 1.21 -21.63 -2.82
CA GLU A 157 0.59 -22.89 -2.45
C GLU A 157 -0.48 -22.58 -1.41
N GLN A 158 -1.69 -22.28 -1.89
CA GLN A 158 -2.89 -22.47 -1.09
C GLN A 158 -2.99 -23.96 -0.75
N PRO A 159 -3.02 -24.38 0.52
CA PRO A 159 -3.62 -25.65 0.86
C PRO A 159 -5.14 -25.51 0.79
N ALA A 160 -5.76 -26.59 0.35
CA ALA A 160 -7.19 -26.72 0.14
C ALA A 160 -8.00 -26.41 1.42
N HIS A 161 -9.26 -26.05 1.16
CA HIS A 161 -10.32 -25.93 2.15
C HIS A 161 -10.52 -27.25 2.89
N ASP A 162 -10.16 -27.29 4.18
CA ASP A 162 -10.50 -28.39 5.06
C ASP A 162 -11.63 -27.93 5.98
N ASN A 163 -12.84 -28.33 5.60
CA ASN A 163 -14.08 -28.15 6.32
C ASN A 163 -14.11 -29.15 7.49
N GLU A 164 -13.77 -28.71 8.71
CA GLU A 164 -14.08 -29.46 9.93
C GLU A 164 -15.02 -28.66 10.84
N LEU A 165 -16.29 -29.06 10.80
CA LEU A 165 -17.31 -28.75 11.79
C LEU A 165 -16.88 -29.30 13.16
N GLN A 166 -16.72 -28.39 14.12
CA GLN A 166 -16.60 -28.74 15.53
C GLN A 166 -17.87 -29.47 16.04
N PRO A 167 -17.77 -30.61 16.74
CA PRO A 167 -18.91 -31.15 17.47
C PRO A 167 -19.11 -30.40 18.80
N ALA A 168 -20.34 -29.89 18.98
CA ALA A 168 -20.80 -29.33 20.24
C ALA A 168 -20.87 -30.42 21.32
N GLY A 169 -19.98 -30.35 22.32
CA GLY A 169 -20.02 -31.19 23.51
C GLY A 169 -20.29 -30.34 24.75
N ILE A 170 -21.56 -30.26 25.17
CA ILE A 170 -21.94 -29.88 26.54
C ILE A 170 -22.36 -31.17 27.22
N THR A 171 -21.55 -31.59 28.18
CA THR A 171 -21.74 -32.77 29.04
C THR A 171 -22.86 -32.53 30.03
N ALA A 172 -23.77 -33.52 30.12
CA ALA A 172 -24.75 -33.66 31.18
C ALA A 172 -24.06 -33.86 32.54
N ALA A 173 -24.48 -33.09 33.55
CA ALA A 173 -24.28 -33.41 34.96
C ALA A 173 -25.62 -33.95 35.49
N GLY A 174 -25.57 -35.15 36.06
CA GLY A 174 -26.73 -35.93 36.47
C GLY A 174 -27.33 -35.55 37.82
N ASP A 175 -28.52 -36.09 38.02
CA ASP A 175 -29.25 -36.23 39.28
C ASP A 175 -28.43 -36.99 40.33
N ASP A 176 -28.49 -36.53 41.59
CA ASP A 176 -28.84 -37.37 42.75
C ASP A 176 -28.92 -36.52 44.04
N MET A 177 -30.01 -36.77 44.79
CA MET A 177 -30.48 -36.24 46.10
C MET A 177 -31.43 -35.03 46.12
#